data_AF-A0A843JY21-F1
#
_entry.id   AF-A0A843JY21-F1
#
_cell.length_a   1.000
_cell.length_b   1.000
_cell.length_c   1.000
_cell.angle_alpha   90.00
_cell.angle_beta   90.00
_cell.angle_gamma   90.00
#
_symmetry.space_group_name_H-M   'P 1'
#
loop_
_entity.id
_entity.type
_entity.pdbx_description
1 polymer ?
#
loop_
_entity_poly.entity_id
_entity_poly.type
_entity_poly.pdbx_seq_one_letter_code
_entity_poly.pdbx_strand_id
1 'polypeptide(L)'
;VAGVLTEKENVGSEDEPLWRGRIQDVASGNFYINVGKYQPEASAAMVDIDAPSFVAIVGKVRTYTNNDDRVFVSIRPERIMKISEETRNLWMLEAAQATWKRLNMMKKASAIEDATEKTLIERGFSERDAKGLIAALDHYDMPNSATYLKTIQSALRAILPGSDIDLGLPEDMADMPDEIEIEPGASSQNSADMEEIILGLLEELDTDGKGAPRDELERRAESMGISSMELEEVSNILMDKGQVYEPNLRYLKLI
;
A
#
# COMPACT_ATOMS: atom_id res chain seq x y z
N VAL A 1 -7.07 -5.96 -0.72
CA VAL A 1 -6.10 -6.85 -0.03
C VAL A 1 -6.88 -7.82 0.83
N ALA A 2 -6.49 -9.09 0.90
CA ALA A 2 -7.06 -10.07 1.83
C ALA A 2 -5.90 -10.78 2.55
N GLY A 3 -5.88 -10.76 3.87
CA GLY A 3 -4.73 -11.23 4.65
C GLY A 3 -5.08 -11.43 6.12
N VAL A 4 -4.04 -11.58 6.96
CA VAL A 4 -4.17 -11.71 8.41
C VAL A 4 -3.90 -10.36 9.05
N LEU A 5 -4.88 -9.76 9.71
CA LEU A 5 -4.63 -8.65 10.63
C LEU A 5 -3.86 -9.22 11.82
N THR A 6 -2.58 -8.86 11.94
CA THR A 6 -1.67 -9.38 12.97
C THR A 6 -1.62 -8.46 14.19
N GLU A 7 -1.73 -7.15 13.97
CA GLU A 7 -1.66 -6.11 14.98
C GLU A 7 -2.80 -5.11 14.76
N LYS A 8 -3.35 -4.61 15.86
CA LYS A 8 -4.40 -3.57 15.90
C LYS A 8 -4.16 -2.70 17.12
N GLU A 9 -4.10 -1.39 16.91
CA GLU A 9 -3.90 -0.40 17.96
C GLU A 9 -4.83 0.81 17.75
N ASN A 10 -5.41 1.35 18.83
CA ASN A 10 -6.04 2.66 18.79
C ASN A 10 -5.01 3.70 19.26
N VAL A 11 -4.56 4.56 18.35
CA VAL A 11 -3.65 5.69 18.64
C VAL A 11 -4.41 7.00 18.87
N GLY A 12 -5.73 6.98 18.72
CA GLY A 12 -6.63 8.10 19.02
C GLY A 12 -7.12 8.09 20.47
N SER A 13 -8.13 8.92 20.75
CA SER A 13 -8.83 8.89 22.05
C SER A 13 -9.95 7.85 22.03
N GLU A 14 -10.58 7.61 23.19
CA GLU A 14 -11.78 6.76 23.25
C GLU A 14 -12.96 7.37 22.48
N ASP A 15 -13.07 8.71 22.47
CA ASP A 15 -14.14 9.46 21.80
C ASP A 15 -13.87 9.66 20.29
N GLU A 16 -12.60 9.74 19.89
CA GLU A 16 -12.16 9.87 18.49
C GLU A 16 -11.12 8.78 18.16
N PRO A 17 -11.56 7.53 17.94
CA PRO A 17 -10.65 6.42 17.70
C PRO A 17 -9.94 6.57 16.34
N LEU A 18 -8.63 6.31 16.36
CA LEU A 18 -7.77 6.23 15.19
C LEU A 18 -7.11 4.87 15.20
N TRP A 19 -7.51 3.99 14.28
CA TRP A 19 -7.02 2.62 14.27
C TRP A 19 -5.83 2.45 13.34
N ARG A 20 -4.78 1.86 13.89
CA ARG A 20 -3.65 1.34 13.13
C ARG A 20 -3.72 -0.18 13.11
N GLY A 21 -3.24 -0.76 12.02
CA GLY A 21 -3.10 -2.20 11.93
C GLY A 21 -2.08 -2.66 10.92
N ARG A 22 -1.58 -3.87 11.13
CA ARG A 22 -0.67 -4.55 10.20
C ARG A 22 -1.31 -5.81 9.65
N ILE A 23 -1.37 -5.89 8.32
CA ILE A 23 -1.93 -7.03 7.61
C ILE A 23 -0.84 -7.77 6.88
N GLN A 24 -0.73 -9.05 7.17
CA GLN A 24 0.21 -9.93 6.51
C GLN A 24 -0.51 -10.73 5.42
N ASP A 25 -0.01 -10.64 4.19
CA ASP A 25 -0.32 -11.57 3.11
C ASP A 25 0.91 -12.45 2.86
N VAL A 26 0.72 -13.77 2.98
CA VAL A 26 1.77 -14.78 2.79
C VAL A 26 2.43 -14.67 1.41
N ALA A 27 1.70 -14.21 0.39
CA ALA A 27 2.22 -14.13 -0.97
C ALA A 27 2.84 -12.76 -1.31
N SER A 28 2.31 -11.68 -0.75
CA SER A 28 2.63 -10.31 -1.19
C SER A 28 3.26 -9.42 -0.12
N GLY A 29 3.50 -9.92 1.09
CA GLY A 29 4.16 -9.20 2.17
C GLY A 29 3.21 -8.50 3.14
N ASN A 30 3.76 -7.52 3.88
CA ASN A 30 3.02 -6.77 4.89
C ASN A 30 2.42 -5.49 4.32
N PHE A 31 1.22 -5.15 4.80
CA PHE A 31 0.51 -3.93 4.48
C PHE A 31 0.12 -3.21 5.76
N TYR A 32 0.29 -1.89 5.75
CA TYR A 32 -0.07 -1.03 6.87
C TYR A 32 -1.40 -0.37 6.60
N ILE A 33 -2.26 -0.32 7.63
CA ILE A 33 -3.54 0.36 7.54
C ILE A 33 -3.65 1.44 8.59
N ASN A 34 -4.16 2.60 8.15
CA ASN A 34 -4.55 3.70 9.01
C ASN A 34 -6.02 4.02 8.73
N VAL A 35 -6.85 3.92 9.78
CA VAL A 35 -8.29 4.17 9.72
C VAL A 35 -8.63 5.34 10.62
N GLY A 36 -8.92 6.47 9.99
CA GLY A 36 -9.29 7.70 10.65
C GLY A 36 -10.78 7.90 10.88
N LYS A 37 -11.12 9.10 11.38
CA LYS A 37 -12.51 9.51 11.63
C LYS A 37 -13.31 9.77 10.35
N TYR A 38 -12.64 9.99 9.23
CA TYR A 38 -13.27 10.21 7.92
C TYR A 38 -13.64 8.91 7.20
N GLN A 39 -13.35 7.76 7.80
CA GLN A 39 -13.68 6.43 7.30
C GLN A 39 -14.62 5.73 8.29
N PRO A 40 -15.86 6.24 8.50
CA PRO A 40 -16.72 5.79 9.59
C PRO A 40 -17.08 4.30 9.52
N GLU A 41 -17.29 3.76 8.31
CA GLU A 41 -17.57 2.32 8.13
C GLU A 41 -16.38 1.46 8.53
N ALA A 42 -15.16 1.83 8.11
CA ALA A 42 -13.95 1.10 8.45
C ALA A 42 -13.62 1.24 9.94
N SER A 43 -13.80 2.43 10.53
CA SER A 43 -13.53 2.69 11.95
C SER A 43 -14.49 1.90 12.84
N ALA A 44 -15.78 1.86 12.50
CA ALA A 44 -16.77 1.04 13.19
C ALA A 44 -16.44 -0.46 13.10
N ALA A 45 -16.08 -0.95 11.90
CA ALA A 45 -15.68 -2.35 11.73
C ALA A 45 -14.41 -2.70 12.51
N MET A 46 -13.46 -1.76 12.62
CA MET A 46 -12.24 -1.98 13.40
C MET A 46 -12.54 -2.20 14.88
N VAL A 47 -13.59 -1.62 15.47
CA VAL A 47 -13.96 -1.86 16.88
C VAL A 47 -14.17 -3.35 17.15
N ASP A 48 -14.93 -4.02 16.28
CA ASP A 48 -15.36 -5.42 16.46
C ASP A 48 -14.34 -6.46 15.96
N ILE A 49 -13.33 -6.04 15.19
CA ILE A 49 -12.32 -6.96 14.64
C ILE A 49 -11.16 -7.08 15.62
N ASP A 50 -10.98 -8.27 16.19
CA ASP A 50 -9.81 -8.60 17.00
C ASP A 50 -8.64 -9.09 16.15
N ALA A 51 -7.42 -8.79 16.58
CA ALA A 51 -6.20 -9.40 16.05
C ALA A 51 -5.78 -10.61 16.93
N PRO A 52 -5.33 -11.74 16.36
CA PRO A 52 -5.20 -12.00 14.92
C PRO A 52 -6.53 -12.43 14.28
N SER A 53 -6.84 -11.94 13.07
CA SER A 53 -7.98 -12.43 12.28
C SER A 53 -7.81 -12.25 10.78
N PHE A 54 -8.48 -13.07 9.98
CA PHE A 54 -8.51 -12.87 8.53
C PHE A 54 -9.41 -11.69 8.19
N VAL A 55 -8.89 -10.76 7.38
CA VAL A 55 -9.61 -9.56 6.95
C VAL A 55 -9.49 -9.35 5.44
N ALA A 56 -10.54 -8.77 4.85
CA ALA A 56 -10.50 -8.19 3.51
C ALA A 56 -10.63 -6.67 3.61
N ILE A 57 -9.83 -5.98 2.81
CA ILE A 57 -9.77 -4.51 2.74
C ILE A 57 -9.91 -4.04 1.31
N VAL A 58 -10.73 -3.00 1.17
CA VAL A 58 -10.78 -2.12 0.01
C VAL A 58 -10.42 -0.73 0.49
N GLY A 59 -9.49 -0.08 -0.19
CA GLY A 59 -8.97 1.21 0.24
C GLY A 59 -8.05 1.85 -0.79
N LYS A 60 -7.64 3.07 -0.48
CA LYS A 60 -6.69 3.83 -1.30
C LYS A 60 -5.28 3.45 -0.92
N VAL A 61 -4.49 3.08 -1.92
CA VAL A 61 -3.08 2.71 -1.73
C VAL A 61 -2.22 3.96 -1.86
N ARG A 62 -1.25 4.09 -0.96
CA ARG A 62 -0.15 5.05 -1.03
C ARG A 62 1.16 4.28 -0.96
N THR A 63 2.09 4.68 -1.81
CA THR A 63 3.46 4.16 -1.82
C THR A 63 4.41 5.31 -1.55
N TYR A 64 5.40 5.10 -0.68
CA TYR A 64 6.46 6.06 -0.48
C TYR A 64 7.81 5.35 -0.46
N THR A 65 8.82 6.03 -0.98
CA THR A 65 10.19 5.52 -1.07
C THR A 65 11.02 6.29 -0.06
N ASN A 66 11.66 5.59 0.87
CA ASN A 66 12.58 6.24 1.82
C ASN A 66 13.93 6.56 1.14
N ASN A 67 14.79 7.31 1.81
CA ASN A 67 16.13 7.68 1.31
C ASN A 67 17.02 6.48 0.93
N ASP A 68 16.70 5.29 1.46
CA ASP A 68 17.39 4.03 1.16
C ASP A 68 16.78 3.29 -0.07
N ASP A 69 15.98 3.95 -0.90
CA ASP A 69 15.24 3.40 -2.06
C ASP A 69 14.20 2.30 -1.71
N ARG A 70 13.88 2.13 -0.43
CA ARG A 70 12.90 1.14 0.05
C ARG A 70 11.48 1.65 -0.12
N VAL A 71 10.62 0.86 -0.77
CA VAL A 71 9.22 1.21 -1.06
C VAL A 71 8.28 0.60 -0.05
N PHE A 72 7.53 1.45 0.65
CA PHE A 72 6.53 1.05 1.64
C PHE A 72 5.11 1.23 1.10
N VAL A 73 4.21 0.33 1.47
CA VAL A 73 2.80 0.35 1.04
C VAL A 73 1.89 0.59 2.24
N SER A 74 1.24 1.76 2.25
CA SER A 74 0.18 2.10 3.20
C SER A 74 -1.17 2.10 2.51
N ILE A 75 -2.18 1.56 3.18
CA ILE A 75 -3.55 1.48 2.67
C ILE A 75 -4.44 2.26 3.62
N ARG A 76 -5.15 3.25 3.09
CA ARG A 76 -6.23 3.94 3.78
C ARG A 76 -7.53 3.18 3.51
N PRO A 77 -8.05 2.38 4.44
CA PRO A 77 -9.22 1.54 4.20
C PRO A 77 -10.47 2.39 4.01
N GLU A 78 -11.20 2.16 2.93
CA GLU A 78 -12.59 2.63 2.80
C GLU A 78 -13.53 1.62 3.45
N ARG A 79 -13.19 0.33 3.39
CA ARG A 79 -13.93 -0.75 4.05
C ARG A 79 -12.99 -1.85 4.51
N ILE A 80 -13.21 -2.35 5.72
CA ILE A 80 -12.57 -3.55 6.26
C ILE A 80 -13.65 -4.49 6.81
N MET A 81 -13.44 -5.79 6.63
CA MET A 81 -14.31 -6.82 7.19
C MET A 81 -13.55 -8.08 7.53
N LYS A 82 -13.98 -8.76 8.59
CA LYS A 82 -13.53 -10.11 8.91
C LYS A 82 -14.01 -11.08 7.84
N ILE A 83 -13.14 -11.97 7.40
CA ILE A 83 -13.43 -13.01 6.39
C ILE A 83 -13.04 -14.39 6.92
N SER A 84 -13.43 -15.44 6.21
CA SER A 84 -12.97 -16.80 6.50
C SER A 84 -11.63 -17.10 5.81
N GLU A 85 -10.96 -18.17 6.24
CA GLU A 85 -9.74 -18.65 5.58
C GLU A 85 -10.01 -19.05 4.12
N GLU A 86 -11.12 -19.72 3.84
CA GLU A 86 -11.52 -20.13 2.50
C GLU A 86 -11.72 -18.89 1.60
N THR A 87 -12.30 -17.82 2.15
CA THR A 87 -12.49 -16.56 1.44
C THR A 87 -11.14 -15.93 1.13
N ARG A 88 -10.22 -15.87 2.10
CA ARG A 88 -8.84 -15.39 1.89
C ARG A 88 -8.12 -16.19 0.80
N ASN A 89 -8.24 -17.51 0.81
CA ASN A 89 -7.63 -18.39 -0.18
C ASN A 89 -8.21 -18.20 -1.58
N LEU A 90 -9.53 -17.97 -1.70
CA LEU A 90 -10.17 -17.65 -2.98
C LEU A 90 -9.65 -16.32 -3.55
N TRP A 91 -9.56 -15.28 -2.72
CA TRP A 91 -8.99 -13.99 -3.12
C TRP A 91 -7.53 -14.11 -3.58
N MET A 92 -6.72 -14.90 -2.87
CA MET A 92 -5.33 -15.19 -3.23
C MET A 92 -5.24 -15.90 -4.59
N LEU A 93 -6.10 -16.89 -4.84
CA LEU A 93 -6.17 -17.59 -6.12
C LEU A 93 -6.61 -16.67 -7.27
N GLU A 94 -7.66 -15.87 -7.07
CA GLU A 94 -8.16 -14.92 -8.08
C GLU A 94 -7.10 -13.87 -8.43
N ALA A 95 -6.39 -13.33 -7.43
CA ALA A 95 -5.30 -12.39 -7.63
C ALA A 95 -4.15 -13.02 -8.43
N ALA A 96 -3.76 -14.25 -8.09
CA ALA A 96 -2.73 -15.00 -8.82
C ALA A 96 -3.12 -15.25 -10.28
N GLN A 97 -4.35 -15.71 -10.53
CA GLN A 97 -4.89 -15.92 -11.89
C GLN A 97 -4.95 -14.64 -12.72
N ALA A 98 -5.43 -13.54 -12.11
CA ALA A 98 -5.51 -12.25 -12.79
C ALA A 98 -4.12 -11.71 -13.15
N THR A 99 -3.14 -11.84 -12.23
CA THR A 99 -1.75 -11.46 -12.49
C THR A 99 -1.13 -12.31 -13.59
N TRP A 100 -1.31 -13.64 -13.55
CA TRP A 100 -0.86 -14.54 -14.61
C TRP A 100 -1.43 -14.17 -15.98
N LYS A 101 -2.72 -13.83 -16.05
CA LYS A 101 -3.35 -13.38 -17.29
C LYS A 101 -2.71 -12.10 -17.81
N ARG A 102 -2.46 -11.11 -16.94
CA ARG A 102 -1.78 -9.84 -17.31
C ARG A 102 -0.37 -10.08 -17.82
N LEU A 103 0.44 -10.91 -17.14
CA LEU A 103 1.79 -11.26 -17.57
C LEU A 103 1.81 -11.91 -18.95
N ASN A 104 0.89 -12.85 -19.20
CA ASN A 104 0.76 -13.48 -20.52
C ASN A 104 0.31 -12.51 -21.60
N MET A 105 -0.59 -11.58 -21.29
CA MET A 105 -0.99 -10.54 -22.24
C MET A 105 0.18 -9.61 -22.57
N MET A 106 0.93 -9.16 -21.56
CA MET A 106 2.12 -8.33 -21.74
C MET A 106 3.17 -9.05 -22.60
N LYS A 107 3.52 -10.30 -22.26
CA LYS A 107 4.46 -11.12 -23.03
C LYS A 107 4.06 -11.27 -24.50
N LYS A 108 2.77 -11.48 -24.78
CA LYS A 108 2.26 -11.59 -26.16
C LYS A 108 2.32 -10.25 -26.90
N ALA A 109 1.99 -9.15 -26.22
CA ALA A 109 2.03 -7.81 -26.81
C ALA A 109 3.47 -7.38 -27.13
N SER A 110 4.41 -7.59 -26.21
CA SER A 110 5.84 -7.26 -26.42
C SER A 110 6.53 -8.11 -27.49
N ALA A 111 5.93 -9.24 -27.90
CA ALA A 111 6.42 -10.07 -29.00
C ALA A 111 5.95 -9.58 -30.39
N ILE A 112 5.11 -8.55 -30.44
CA ILE A 112 4.63 -7.93 -31.68
C ILE A 112 5.52 -6.72 -31.95
N GLU A 113 6.24 -6.75 -33.07
CA GLU A 113 6.99 -5.59 -33.56
C GLU A 113 6.02 -4.45 -33.91
N ASP A 114 6.43 -3.22 -33.59
CA ASP A 114 5.64 -1.99 -33.80
C ASP A 114 4.20 -2.10 -33.25
N ALA A 115 4.07 -2.66 -32.05
CA ALA A 115 2.78 -2.81 -31.39
C ALA A 115 2.07 -1.46 -31.23
N THR A 116 0.88 -1.37 -31.83
CA THR A 116 -0.10 -0.28 -31.67
C THR A 116 -1.44 -0.86 -31.21
N GLU A 117 -2.32 -0.01 -30.68
CA GLU A 117 -3.67 -0.43 -30.25
C GLU A 117 -4.39 -1.22 -31.36
N LYS A 118 -4.32 -0.70 -32.60
CA LYS A 118 -4.93 -1.33 -33.78
C LYS A 118 -4.34 -2.71 -34.05
N THR A 119 -3.01 -2.84 -34.06
CA THR A 119 -2.36 -4.14 -34.33
C THR A 119 -2.67 -5.16 -33.24
N LEU A 120 -2.77 -4.74 -31.97
CA LEU A 120 -3.15 -5.65 -30.88
C LEU A 120 -4.61 -6.13 -31.03
N ILE A 121 -5.53 -5.25 -31.42
CA ILE A 121 -6.92 -5.64 -31.69
C ILE A 121 -7.00 -6.64 -32.84
N GLU A 122 -6.26 -6.42 -33.93
CA GLU A 122 -6.17 -7.36 -35.07
C GLU A 122 -5.59 -8.72 -34.66
N ARG A 123 -4.75 -8.75 -33.62
CA ARG A 123 -4.18 -9.96 -33.02
C ARG A 123 -5.07 -10.60 -31.95
N GLY A 124 -6.31 -10.11 -31.78
CA GLY A 124 -7.34 -10.71 -30.93
C GLY A 124 -7.37 -10.21 -29.49
N PHE A 125 -6.68 -9.11 -29.17
CA PHE A 125 -6.81 -8.45 -27.88
C PHE A 125 -8.12 -7.64 -27.83
N SER A 126 -8.70 -7.50 -26.64
CA SER A 126 -9.85 -6.60 -26.47
C SER A 126 -9.40 -5.15 -26.61
N GLU A 127 -10.30 -4.27 -27.04
CA GLU A 127 -10.02 -2.82 -27.16
C GLU A 127 -9.48 -2.23 -25.85
N ARG A 128 -10.09 -2.61 -24.73
CA ARG A 128 -9.65 -2.19 -23.39
C ARG A 128 -8.23 -2.65 -23.07
N ASP A 129 -7.91 -3.92 -23.34
CA ASP A 129 -6.60 -4.47 -23.03
C ASP A 129 -5.52 -3.91 -23.96
N ALA A 130 -5.82 -3.74 -25.26
CA ALA A 130 -4.93 -3.12 -26.23
C ALA A 130 -4.53 -1.70 -25.81
N LYS A 131 -5.52 -0.86 -25.49
CA LYS A 131 -5.29 0.51 -25.00
C LYS A 131 -4.46 0.53 -23.72
N GLY A 132 -4.80 -0.33 -22.76
CA GLY A 132 -4.08 -0.41 -21.49
C GLY A 132 -2.62 -0.88 -21.65
N LEU A 133 -2.37 -1.83 -22.54
CA LEU A 133 -1.02 -2.35 -22.80
C LEU A 133 -0.12 -1.31 -23.48
N ILE A 134 -0.62 -0.62 -24.51
CA ILE A 134 0.15 0.43 -25.19
C ILE A 134 0.44 1.59 -24.22
N ALA A 135 -0.57 2.08 -23.50
CA ALA A 135 -0.36 3.13 -22.51
C ALA A 135 0.65 2.73 -21.42
N ALA A 136 0.66 1.45 -21.02
CA ALA A 136 1.65 0.96 -20.05
C ALA A 136 3.05 0.89 -20.64
N LEU A 137 3.23 0.38 -21.86
CA LEU A 137 4.53 0.29 -22.54
C LEU A 137 5.11 1.66 -22.91
N ASP A 138 4.25 2.64 -23.19
CA ASP A 138 4.67 4.01 -23.49
C ASP A 138 5.13 4.76 -22.23
N HIS A 139 4.58 4.42 -21.06
CA HIS A 139 4.83 5.13 -19.81
C HIS A 139 5.82 4.44 -18.88
N TYR A 140 5.85 3.10 -18.90
CA TYR A 140 6.67 2.28 -18.04
C TYR A 140 7.60 1.41 -18.88
N ASP A 141 8.77 1.10 -18.32
CA ASP A 141 9.64 0.07 -18.87
C ASP A 141 9.01 -1.33 -18.78
N MET A 142 9.60 -2.28 -19.51
CA MET A 142 9.18 -3.68 -19.44
C MET A 142 9.21 -4.17 -17.99
N PRO A 143 8.09 -4.69 -17.47
CA PRO A 143 8.02 -5.09 -16.07
C PRO A 143 8.93 -6.28 -15.80
N ASN A 144 9.63 -6.27 -14.66
CA ASN A 144 10.33 -7.44 -14.16
C ASN A 144 9.32 -8.54 -13.83
N SER A 145 9.09 -9.41 -14.80
CA SER A 145 8.05 -10.45 -14.72
C SER A 145 8.38 -11.53 -13.68
N ALA A 146 9.66 -11.69 -13.32
CA ALA A 146 10.10 -12.72 -12.40
C ALA A 146 9.55 -12.49 -10.97
N THR A 147 9.53 -11.24 -10.51
CA THR A 147 8.97 -10.85 -9.21
C THR A 147 7.50 -11.26 -9.11
N TYR A 148 6.69 -10.93 -10.12
CA TYR A 148 5.27 -11.30 -10.15
C TYR A 148 5.03 -12.81 -10.25
N LEU A 149 5.87 -13.52 -11.01
CA LEU A 149 5.80 -14.98 -11.08
C LEU A 149 6.12 -15.63 -9.72
N LYS A 150 7.05 -15.05 -8.95
CA LYS A 150 7.37 -15.52 -7.59
C LYS A 150 6.19 -15.31 -6.64
N THR A 151 5.54 -14.14 -6.69
CA THR A 151 4.31 -13.88 -5.91
C THR A 151 3.20 -14.88 -6.26
N ILE A 152 3.03 -15.23 -7.54
CA ILE A 152 2.08 -16.26 -7.97
C ILE A 152 2.47 -17.64 -7.39
N GLN A 153 3.75 -18.03 -7.47
CA GLN A 153 4.23 -19.28 -6.90
C GLN A 153 3.98 -19.36 -5.40
N SER A 154 4.31 -18.30 -4.64
CA SER A 154 4.06 -18.22 -3.20
C SER A 154 2.59 -18.33 -2.85
N ALA A 155 1.72 -17.62 -3.59
CA ALA A 155 0.27 -17.71 -3.44
C ALA A 155 -0.24 -19.14 -3.63
N LEU A 156 0.20 -19.81 -4.71
CA LEU A 156 -0.20 -21.19 -5.02
C LEU A 156 0.32 -22.19 -3.97
N ARG A 157 1.57 -22.06 -3.52
CA ARG A 157 2.14 -22.89 -2.43
C ARG A 157 1.34 -22.72 -1.13
N ALA A 158 0.89 -21.51 -0.83
CA ALA A 158 0.11 -21.22 0.37
C ALA A 158 -1.31 -21.81 0.34
N ILE A 159 -2.00 -21.84 -0.82
CA ILE A 159 -3.33 -22.47 -0.95
C ILE A 159 -3.32 -23.99 -1.15
N LEU A 160 -2.22 -24.55 -1.67
CA LEU A 160 -2.09 -25.98 -1.99
C LEU A 160 -0.88 -26.60 -1.25
N PRO A 161 -0.92 -26.64 0.10
CA PRO A 161 0.18 -27.20 0.88
C PRO A 161 0.43 -28.67 0.49
N GLY A 162 1.70 -29.00 0.23
CA GLY A 162 2.13 -30.34 -0.19
C GLY A 162 2.14 -30.58 -1.70
N SER A 163 1.75 -29.59 -2.51
CA SER A 163 1.99 -29.63 -3.96
C SER A 163 3.42 -29.16 -4.27
N ASP A 164 4.12 -29.88 -5.15
CA ASP A 164 5.43 -29.48 -5.66
C ASP A 164 5.23 -28.40 -6.74
N ILE A 165 5.02 -27.17 -6.30
CA ILE A 165 4.82 -26.01 -7.18
C ILE A 165 6.15 -25.27 -7.29
N ASP A 166 6.83 -25.45 -8.41
CA ASP A 166 8.04 -24.73 -8.76
C ASP A 166 7.93 -24.23 -10.22
N LEU A 167 7.99 -22.91 -10.38
CA LEU A 167 8.03 -22.23 -11.67
C LEU A 167 9.47 -22.04 -12.19
N GLY A 168 10.47 -22.61 -11.52
CA GLY A 168 11.89 -22.53 -11.88
C GLY A 168 12.49 -21.15 -11.59
N LEU A 169 12.00 -20.48 -10.56
CA LEU A 169 12.45 -19.14 -10.17
C LEU A 169 13.51 -19.24 -9.05
N PRO A 170 14.53 -18.36 -9.04
CA PRO A 170 15.49 -18.30 -7.93
C PRO A 170 14.79 -18.01 -6.60
N GLU A 171 15.07 -18.81 -5.56
CA GLU A 171 14.46 -18.62 -4.24
C GLU A 171 14.91 -17.31 -3.55
N ASP A 172 16.06 -16.77 -3.95
CA ASP A 172 16.71 -15.57 -3.44
C ASP A 172 16.27 -14.25 -4.12
N MET A 173 15.32 -14.27 -5.06
CA MET A 173 14.66 -13.05 -5.58
C MET A 173 13.77 -12.39 -4.52
N ALA A 174 14.35 -11.82 -3.46
CA ALA A 174 13.62 -11.10 -2.43
C ALA A 174 13.40 -9.64 -2.85
N ASP A 175 12.44 -9.41 -3.74
CA ASP A 175 11.84 -8.08 -3.96
C ASP A 175 10.41 -8.08 -3.42
N MET A 176 10.23 -8.51 -2.17
CA MET A 176 9.06 -8.07 -1.39
C MET A 176 9.35 -6.61 -1.01
N PRO A 177 8.35 -5.70 -1.05
CA PRO A 177 8.55 -4.37 -0.47
C PRO A 177 9.07 -4.53 0.97
N ASP A 178 10.09 -3.76 1.32
CA ASP A 178 10.74 -3.87 2.62
C ASP A 178 9.75 -3.70 3.77
N GLU A 179 9.99 -4.43 4.86
CA GLU A 179 9.16 -4.37 6.04
C GLU A 179 9.39 -3.06 6.80
N ILE A 180 8.32 -2.39 7.20
CA ILE A 180 8.39 -1.41 8.28
C ILE A 180 8.68 -2.17 9.57
N GLU A 181 9.80 -1.87 10.22
CA GLU A 181 9.98 -2.23 11.62
C GLU A 181 9.06 -1.34 12.46
N ILE A 182 7.96 -1.91 12.97
CA ILE A 182 7.23 -1.29 14.07
C ILE A 182 8.02 -1.66 15.33
N GLU A 183 8.70 -0.72 15.96
CA GLU A 183 9.18 -0.95 17.33
C GLU A 183 7.96 -1.05 18.26
N PRO A 184 7.73 -2.22 18.90
CA PRO A 184 6.60 -2.36 19.81
C PRO A 184 6.88 -1.54 21.07
N GLY A 185 6.24 -0.37 21.20
CA GLY A 185 6.28 0.43 22.43
C GLY A 185 6.73 1.89 22.31
N ALA A 186 6.80 2.48 21.11
CA ALA A 186 6.87 3.94 20.99
C ALA A 186 5.53 4.54 21.43
N SER A 187 5.47 4.87 22.72
CA SER A 187 4.31 5.32 23.47
C SER A 187 3.52 6.44 22.79
N SER A 188 2.22 6.51 23.11
CA SER A 188 1.30 7.60 22.77
C SER A 188 1.81 9.02 23.13
N GLN A 189 2.90 9.11 23.90
CA GLN A 189 3.60 10.36 24.23
C GLN A 189 4.50 10.86 23.08
N ASN A 190 5.27 9.97 22.43
CA ASN A 190 6.18 10.37 21.34
C ASN A 190 5.41 10.87 20.10
N SER A 191 4.26 10.25 19.81
CA SER A 191 3.42 10.64 18.67
C SER A 191 2.86 12.06 18.82
N ALA A 192 2.50 12.48 20.04
CA ALA A 192 1.98 13.82 20.29
C ALA A 192 3.05 14.91 20.11
N ASP A 193 4.28 14.64 20.57
CA ASP A 193 5.41 15.57 20.41
C ASP A 193 5.79 15.70 18.91
N MET A 194 5.78 14.58 18.18
CA MET A 194 6.01 14.60 16.73
C MET A 194 4.91 15.35 15.98
N GLU A 195 3.64 15.18 16.36
CA GLU A 195 2.53 15.94 15.79
C GLU A 195 2.72 17.46 15.95
N GLU A 196 3.12 17.92 17.15
CA GLU A 196 3.37 19.34 17.40
C GLU A 196 4.51 19.88 16.54
N ILE A 197 5.60 19.11 16.40
CA ILE A 197 6.73 19.45 15.53
C ILE A 197 6.28 19.56 14.07
N ILE A 198 5.52 18.58 13.56
CA ILE A 198 5.06 18.59 12.17
C ILE A 198 4.09 19.74 11.92
N LEU A 199 3.15 20.02 12.84
CA LEU A 199 2.24 21.16 12.72
C LEU A 199 3.01 22.50 12.66
N GLY A 200 4.04 22.67 13.49
CA GLY A 200 4.91 23.85 13.45
C GLY A 200 5.67 23.98 12.12
N LEU A 201 6.23 22.87 11.62
CA LEU A 201 6.90 22.87 10.31
C LEU A 201 5.94 23.21 9.17
N LEU A 202 4.70 22.73 9.22
CA LEU A 202 3.70 23.04 8.20
C LEU A 202 3.35 24.53 8.17
N GLU A 203 3.27 25.18 9.32
CA GLU A 203 3.03 26.63 9.41
C GLU A 203 4.23 27.43 8.89
N GLU A 204 5.45 27.02 9.23
CA GLU A 204 6.67 27.69 8.75
C GLU A 204 6.89 27.55 7.24
N LEU A 205 6.53 26.39 6.68
CA LEU A 205 6.77 26.06 5.28
C LEU A 205 5.65 26.55 4.35
N ASP A 206 4.46 26.85 4.87
CA ASP A 206 3.35 27.43 4.10
C ASP A 206 3.55 28.93 3.84
N THR A 207 4.56 29.25 3.02
CA THR A 207 4.95 30.64 2.71
C THR A 207 4.04 31.33 1.68
N ASP A 208 3.36 30.55 0.83
CA ASP A 208 2.54 31.07 -0.28
C ASP A 208 1.03 30.76 -0.14
N GLY A 209 0.62 30.20 1.00
CA GLY A 209 -0.76 29.84 1.30
C GLY A 209 -1.26 28.62 0.52
N LYS A 210 -0.39 27.90 -0.20
CA LYS A 210 -0.74 26.68 -0.94
C LYS A 210 -0.41 25.41 -0.16
N GLY A 211 0.21 25.52 1.02
CA GLY A 211 0.66 24.43 1.86
C GLY A 211 2.17 24.29 1.85
N ALA A 212 2.67 23.52 2.81
CA ALA A 212 4.07 23.17 2.91
C ALA A 212 4.49 22.22 1.78
N PRO A 213 5.60 22.51 1.06
CA PRO A 213 6.19 21.59 0.10
C PRO A 213 6.67 20.32 0.80
N ARG A 214 6.25 19.15 0.30
CA ARG A 214 6.50 17.86 0.94
C ARG A 214 7.98 17.49 1.00
N ASP A 215 8.72 17.72 -0.08
CA ASP A 215 10.17 17.47 -0.15
C ASP A 215 10.97 18.30 0.87
N GLU A 216 10.48 19.48 1.24
CA GLU A 216 11.12 20.34 2.24
C GLU A 216 10.70 19.94 3.66
N LEU A 217 9.43 19.56 3.83
CA LEU A 217 8.91 19.03 5.09
C LEU A 217 9.65 17.75 5.51
N GLU A 218 9.87 16.82 4.57
CA GLU A 218 10.65 15.59 4.77
C GLU A 218 12.08 15.89 5.23
N ARG A 219 12.78 16.78 4.54
CA ARG A 219 14.16 17.14 4.88
C ARG A 219 14.27 17.79 6.27
N ARG A 220 13.31 18.63 6.65
CA ARG A 220 13.29 19.28 7.97
C ARG A 220 12.91 18.30 9.07
N ALA A 221 11.93 17.45 8.83
CA ALA A 221 11.53 16.39 9.77
C ALA A 221 12.72 15.45 10.07
N GLU A 222 13.48 15.03 9.05
CA GLU A 222 14.67 14.21 9.23
C GLU A 222 15.76 14.90 10.06
N SER A 223 15.94 16.21 9.86
CA SER A 223 16.89 16.99 10.67
C SER A 223 16.52 17.06 12.16
N MET A 224 15.24 16.81 12.47
CA MET A 224 14.68 16.76 13.82
C MET A 224 14.56 15.31 14.35
N GLY A 225 15.07 14.32 13.60
CA GLY A 225 15.06 12.91 13.98
C GLY A 225 13.75 12.19 13.68
N ILE A 226 12.84 12.79 12.90
CA ILE A 226 11.61 12.17 12.44
C ILE A 226 11.89 11.56 11.06
N SER A 227 11.84 10.24 10.97
CA SER A 227 12.02 9.52 9.70
C SER A 227 10.88 9.83 8.72
N SER A 228 11.12 9.63 7.41
CA SER A 228 10.09 9.75 6.37
C SER A 228 8.83 8.92 6.69
N MET A 229 9.03 7.77 7.34
CA MET A 229 7.95 6.89 7.80
C MET A 229 7.14 7.50 8.94
N GLU A 230 7.80 7.99 9.99
CA GLU A 230 7.14 8.66 11.12
C GLU A 230 6.43 9.92 10.66
N LEU A 231 7.02 10.67 9.72
CA LEU A 231 6.38 11.84 9.12
C LEU A 231 5.09 11.49 8.39
N GLU A 232 5.07 10.41 7.58
CA GLU A 232 3.85 10.00 6.88
C GLU A 232 2.80 9.44 7.84
N GLU A 233 3.24 8.75 8.89
CA GLU A 233 2.36 8.28 9.96
C GLU A 233 1.68 9.46 10.66
N VAL A 234 2.47 10.42 11.12
CA VAL A 234 1.99 11.66 11.76
C VAL A 234 1.14 12.47 10.79
N SER A 235 1.54 12.58 9.53
CA SER A 235 0.76 13.29 8.51
C SER A 235 -0.61 12.64 8.27
N ASN A 236 -0.67 11.30 8.23
CA ASN A 236 -1.94 10.59 8.14
C ASN A 236 -2.78 10.78 9.39
N ILE A 237 -2.18 10.75 10.59
CA ILE A 237 -2.87 11.04 11.85
C ILE A 237 -3.45 12.45 11.82
N LEU A 238 -2.68 13.48 11.45
CA LEU A 238 -3.13 14.86 11.36
C LEU A 238 -4.24 15.04 10.31
N MET A 239 -4.16 14.32 9.18
CA MET A 239 -5.20 14.30 8.16
C MET A 239 -6.48 13.65 8.68
N ASP A 240 -6.34 12.54 9.38
CA ASP A 240 -7.44 11.82 10.00
C ASP A 240 -8.05 12.64 11.17
N LYS A 241 -7.26 13.45 11.88
CA LYS A 241 -7.73 14.46 12.84
C LYS A 241 -8.33 15.69 12.18
N GLY A 242 -8.22 15.85 10.86
CA GLY A 242 -8.77 17.01 10.15
C GLY A 242 -8.06 18.31 10.48
N GLN A 243 -6.80 18.23 10.91
CA GLN A 243 -5.96 19.40 11.16
C GLN A 243 -5.16 19.78 9.91
N VAL A 244 -4.92 18.82 9.01
CA VAL A 244 -4.24 19.04 7.74
C VAL A 244 -4.98 18.33 6.62
N TYR A 245 -4.77 18.78 5.40
CA TYR A 245 -5.23 18.11 4.18
C TYR A 245 -4.14 18.15 3.12
N GLU A 246 -4.20 17.24 2.16
CA GLU A 246 -3.24 17.13 1.07
C GLU A 246 -3.90 17.64 -0.23
N PRO A 247 -3.66 18.90 -0.66
CA PRO A 247 -4.26 19.43 -1.88
C PRO A 247 -3.83 18.65 -3.13
N ASN A 248 -2.59 18.17 -3.12
CA ASN A 248 -2.01 17.27 -4.10
C ASN A 248 -0.78 16.58 -3.50
N LEU A 249 -0.25 15.55 -4.17
CA LEU A 249 0.86 14.73 -3.66
C LEU A 249 2.16 15.50 -3.31
N ARG A 250 2.31 16.76 -3.76
CA ARG A 250 3.50 17.58 -3.48
C ARG A 250 3.35 18.52 -2.27
N TYR A 251 2.15 18.66 -1.74
CA TYR A 251 1.86 19.65 -0.69
C TYR A 251 1.02 19.06 0.43
N LEU A 252 1.34 19.43 1.66
CA LEU A 252 0.51 19.19 2.84
C LEU A 252 0.14 20.54 3.45
N LYS A 253 -1.12 20.75 3.79
CA LYS A 253 -1.62 22.06 4.21
C LYS A 253 -2.45 21.99 5.48
N LEU A 254 -2.23 22.94 6.38
CA LEU A 254 -3.06 23.15 7.58
C LEU A 254 -4.48 23.61 7.19
N ILE A 255 -5.48 23.10 7.91
CA ILE A 255 -6.90 23.46 7.74
C ILE A 255 -7.24 24.72 8.54
#